data_AF-A0A7J4IGH2-F1
#
_entry.id   AF-A0A7J4IGH2-F1
#
_cell.length_a   1.000
_cell.length_b   1.000
_cell.length_c   1.000
_cell.angle_alpha   90.00
_cell.angle_beta   90.00
_cell.angle_gamma   90.00
#
_symmetry.space_group_name_H-M   'P 1'
#
loop_
_entity.id
_entity.type
_entity.pdbx_description
1 polymer ?
#
loop_
_entity_poly.entity_id
_entity_poly.type
_entity_poly.pdbx_seq_one_letter_code
_entity_poly.pdbx_strand_id
1 'polypeptide(L)'
;MDRPGLPLLSLLLANAVTIALALLQDWPLGTVLAVYWFQSVTIGLFTFIRLLGVSAGTDGREHGRGLVLAGFFAVHYGLFHLVYLVFLVSFALAGTYGIGDPLGLAAGCAVFFANHLVSFLWYRPREEASPEAIFSEPYARIVSMHLTIIAGVFVSLMVPGATGMRLVLLLFLFLKTVADVAAHLKKHARTVPASAPAPAAARI
;
A
#
# COMPACT_ATOMS: atom_id res chain seq x y z
N MET A 1 7.97 24.18 6.77
CA MET A 1 6.65 24.08 6.12
C MET A 1 6.52 22.69 5.51
N ASP A 2 6.34 21.68 6.36
CA ASP A 2 6.01 20.33 5.88
C ASP A 2 4.58 20.38 5.36
N ARG A 3 4.38 20.14 4.06
CA ARG A 3 3.04 19.95 3.51
C ARG A 3 2.72 18.46 3.64
N PRO A 4 2.00 18.03 4.68
CA PRO A 4 1.71 16.61 4.95
C PRO A 4 0.93 15.91 3.82
N GLY A 5 0.42 16.66 2.83
CA GLY A 5 -0.27 16.13 1.66
C GLY A 5 0.63 15.70 0.50
N LEU A 6 1.93 16.02 0.46
CA LEU A 6 2.78 15.72 -0.71
C LEU A 6 3.01 14.21 -0.96
N PRO A 7 3.28 13.36 0.06
CA PRO A 7 3.41 11.91 -0.15
C PRO A 7 2.08 11.25 -0.51
N LEU A 8 0.96 11.76 0.03
CA LEU A 8 -0.37 11.29 -0.36
C LEU A 8 -0.64 11.67 -1.81
N LEU A 9 -0.39 12.94 -2.17
CA LEU A 9 -0.65 13.45 -3.51
C LEU A 9 0.20 12.71 -4.54
N SER A 10 1.47 12.44 -4.25
CA SER A 10 2.32 11.65 -5.14
C SER A 10 1.82 10.21 -5.29
N LEU A 11 1.33 9.59 -4.21
CA LEU A 11 0.73 8.25 -4.26
C LEU A 11 -0.58 8.24 -5.05
N LEU A 12 -1.46 9.20 -4.82
CA LEU A 12 -2.73 9.34 -5.55
C LEU A 12 -2.49 9.63 -7.03
N LEU A 13 -1.51 10.48 -7.35
CA LEU A 13 -1.10 10.75 -8.73
C LEU A 13 -0.50 9.50 -9.38
N ALA A 14 0.37 8.78 -8.69
CA ALA A 14 0.95 7.54 -9.22
C ALA A 14 -0.15 6.50 -9.50
N ASN A 15 -1.09 6.31 -8.57
CA ASN A 15 -2.26 5.45 -8.79
C ASN A 15 -3.10 5.92 -9.99
N ALA A 16 -3.39 7.23 -10.09
CA ALA A 16 -4.17 7.80 -11.19
C ALA A 16 -3.49 7.59 -12.56
N VAL A 17 -2.16 7.79 -12.62
CA VAL A 17 -1.36 7.54 -13.83
C VAL A 17 -1.41 6.06 -14.20
N THR A 18 -1.24 5.14 -13.25
CA THR A 18 -1.35 3.70 -13.52
C THR A 18 -2.74 3.32 -14.02
N ILE A 19 -3.80 3.90 -13.46
CA ILE A 19 -5.17 3.67 -13.93
C ILE A 19 -5.33 4.19 -15.35
N ALA A 20 -4.86 5.41 -15.64
CA ALA A 20 -4.94 5.98 -16.98
C ALA A 20 -4.19 5.11 -18.00
N LEU A 21 -2.98 4.67 -17.69
CA LEU A 21 -2.21 3.76 -18.55
C LEU A 21 -2.95 2.44 -18.77
N ALA A 22 -3.48 1.83 -17.70
CA ALA A 22 -4.21 0.58 -17.79
C ALA A 22 -5.47 0.69 -18.66
N LEU A 23 -6.18 1.81 -18.60
CA LEU A 23 -7.37 2.04 -19.42
C LEU A 23 -7.02 2.39 -20.88
N LEU A 24 -5.96 3.17 -21.10
CA LEU A 24 -5.55 3.58 -22.45
C LEU A 24 -4.88 2.45 -23.25
N GLN A 25 -4.28 1.48 -22.56
CA GLN A 25 -3.58 0.35 -23.15
C GLN A 25 -4.35 -0.97 -23.01
N ASP A 26 -5.61 -0.90 -22.55
CA ASP A 26 -6.49 -2.07 -22.35
C ASP A 26 -5.82 -3.20 -21.55
N TRP A 27 -5.16 -2.85 -20.44
CA TRP A 27 -4.43 -3.82 -19.64
C TRP A 27 -5.34 -4.93 -19.13
N PRO A 28 -4.91 -6.20 -19.24
CA PRO A 28 -5.57 -7.30 -18.59
C PRO A 28 -5.66 -7.07 -17.08
N LEU A 29 -6.77 -7.50 -16.46
CA LEU A 29 -6.97 -7.40 -15.01
C LEU A 29 -5.79 -7.97 -14.21
N GLY A 30 -5.24 -9.11 -14.62
CA GLY A 30 -4.09 -9.73 -13.96
C GLY A 30 -2.84 -8.84 -13.96
N THR A 31 -2.61 -8.07 -15.04
CA THR A 31 -1.51 -7.12 -15.14
C THR A 31 -1.68 -5.96 -14.16
N VAL A 32 -2.89 -5.40 -14.06
CA VAL A 32 -3.20 -4.36 -13.07
C VAL A 32 -2.97 -4.89 -11.64
N LEU A 33 -3.54 -6.05 -11.31
CA LEU A 33 -3.37 -6.67 -10.00
C LEU A 33 -1.90 -6.98 -9.67
N ALA A 34 -1.10 -7.37 -10.67
CA ALA A 34 0.33 -7.61 -10.52
C ALA A 34 1.13 -6.33 -10.23
N VAL A 35 0.84 -5.23 -10.95
CA VAL A 35 1.48 -3.92 -10.72
C VAL A 35 1.20 -3.43 -9.30
N TYR A 36 -0.05 -3.54 -8.84
CA TYR A 36 -0.43 -3.11 -7.50
C TYR A 36 0.11 -4.04 -6.40
N TRP A 37 0.22 -5.35 -6.67
CA TRP A 37 0.96 -6.26 -5.81
C TRP A 37 2.42 -5.84 -5.65
N PHE A 38 3.09 -5.52 -6.76
CA PHE A 38 4.48 -5.05 -6.73
C PHE A 38 4.62 -3.72 -5.98
N GLN A 39 3.67 -2.79 -6.14
CA GLN A 39 3.62 -1.56 -5.35
C GLN A 39 3.60 -1.87 -3.84
N SER A 40 2.78 -2.83 -3.42
CA SER A 40 2.66 -3.24 -2.01
C SER A 40 3.93 -3.92 -1.48
N VAL A 41 4.57 -4.77 -2.29
CA VAL A 41 5.89 -5.37 -1.97
C VAL A 41 6.95 -4.27 -1.79
N THR A 42 6.98 -3.31 -2.71
CA THR A 42 7.90 -2.17 -2.67
C THR A 42 7.74 -1.38 -1.38
N ILE A 43 6.51 -1.01 -1.01
CA ILE A 43 6.23 -0.32 0.26
C ILE A 43 6.70 -1.16 1.46
N GLY A 44 6.48 -2.48 1.43
CA GLY A 44 6.97 -3.40 2.45
C GLY A 44 8.48 -3.37 2.60
N LEU A 45 9.22 -3.41 1.49
CA LEU A 45 10.68 -3.35 1.48
C LEU A 45 11.18 -2.07 2.16
N PHE A 46 10.63 -0.91 1.79
CA PHE A 46 11.03 0.36 2.40
C PHE A 46 10.58 0.46 3.88
N THR A 47 9.46 -0.14 4.24
CA THR A 47 9.02 -0.25 5.65
C THR A 47 9.98 -1.08 6.47
N PHE A 48 10.45 -2.22 5.94
CA PHE A 48 11.46 -3.05 6.58
C PHE A 48 12.77 -2.29 6.79
N ILE A 49 13.25 -1.55 5.77
CA ILE A 49 14.45 -0.71 5.88
C ILE A 49 14.25 0.38 6.95
N ARG A 50 13.06 0.97 7.06
CA ARG A 50 12.74 1.96 8.11
C ARG A 50 12.81 1.34 9.51
N LEU A 51 12.25 0.15 9.71
CA LEU A 51 12.32 -0.56 11.00
C LEU A 51 13.76 -0.87 11.40
N LEU A 52 14.60 -1.32 10.47
CA LEU A 52 16.03 -1.51 10.71
C LEU A 52 16.73 -0.19 11.05
N GLY A 53 16.39 0.89 10.35
CA GLY A 53 16.94 2.22 10.58
C GLY A 53 16.63 2.76 11.99
N VAL A 54 15.41 2.59 12.47
CA VAL A 54 15.03 2.99 13.84
C VAL A 54 15.75 2.13 14.87
N SER A 55 15.80 0.81 14.65
CA SER A 55 16.54 -0.10 15.54
C SER A 55 18.02 0.27 15.66
N ALA A 56 18.67 0.65 14.56
CA ALA A 56 20.07 1.03 14.54
C ALA A 56 20.40 2.32 15.34
N GLY A 57 19.40 3.16 15.63
CA GLY A 57 19.55 4.34 16.49
C GLY A 57 19.30 4.08 17.98
N THR A 58 19.12 2.82 18.38
CA THR A 58 18.86 2.40 19.77
C THR A 58 19.92 1.41 20.26
N ASP A 59 20.06 1.27 21.58
CA ASP A 59 21.07 0.42 22.21
C ASP A 59 20.46 -0.71 23.06
N GLY A 60 21.26 -1.76 23.28
CA GLY A 60 20.95 -2.85 24.21
C GLY A 60 19.65 -3.60 23.89
N ARG A 61 18.74 -3.68 24.86
CA ARG A 61 17.47 -4.43 24.72
C ARG A 61 16.55 -3.82 23.66
N GLU A 62 16.52 -2.51 23.53
CA GLU A 62 15.65 -1.83 22.54
C GLU A 62 16.12 -2.12 21.12
N HIS A 63 17.44 -2.16 20.88
CA HIS A 63 18.01 -2.61 19.61
C HIS A 63 17.58 -4.04 19.26
N GLY A 64 17.71 -4.97 20.21
CA GLY A 64 17.28 -6.36 20.01
C GLY A 64 15.79 -6.49 19.68
N ARG A 65 14.93 -5.73 20.38
CA ARG A 65 13.48 -5.69 20.11
C ARG A 65 13.17 -5.14 18.72
N GLY A 66 13.88 -4.10 18.29
CA GLY A 66 13.73 -3.51 16.96
C GLY A 66 14.08 -4.49 15.83
N LEU A 67 15.17 -5.26 15.98
CA LEU A 67 15.55 -6.30 15.01
C LEU A 67 14.52 -7.43 14.93
N VAL A 68 14.01 -7.89 16.08
CA VAL A 68 12.97 -8.93 16.13
C VAL A 68 11.69 -8.44 15.43
N LEU A 69 11.28 -7.18 15.69
CA LEU A 69 10.11 -6.59 15.04
C LEU A 69 10.30 -6.49 13.53
N ALA A 70 11.47 -6.05 13.06
CA ALA A 70 11.79 -5.98 11.64
C ALA A 70 11.79 -7.38 10.98
N GLY A 71 12.36 -8.38 11.63
CA GLY A 71 12.37 -9.76 11.16
C GLY A 71 10.96 -10.36 11.09
N PHE A 72 10.15 -10.15 12.13
CA PHE A 72 8.75 -10.57 12.15
C PHE A 72 7.96 -9.90 11.02
N PHE A 73 8.16 -8.58 10.82
CA PHE A 73 7.55 -7.86 9.71
C PHE A 73 7.91 -8.49 8.36
N ALA A 74 9.19 -8.74 8.09
CA ALA A 74 9.64 -9.30 6.82
C ALA A 74 8.99 -10.67 6.53
N VAL A 75 8.95 -11.56 7.51
CA VAL A 75 8.36 -12.90 7.37
C VAL A 75 6.84 -12.81 7.21
N HIS A 76 6.16 -12.10 8.11
CA HIS A 76 4.69 -12.06 8.13
C HIS A 76 4.11 -11.28 6.94
N TYR A 77 4.67 -10.11 6.64
CA TYR A 77 4.26 -9.31 5.48
C TYR A 77 4.62 -10.01 4.17
N GLY A 78 5.79 -10.66 4.12
CA GLY A 78 6.22 -11.48 2.98
C GLY A 78 5.29 -12.67 2.72
N LEU A 79 4.84 -13.36 3.77
CA LEU A 79 3.91 -14.49 3.65
C LEU A 79 2.59 -14.07 3.00
N PHE A 80 2.01 -12.92 3.39
CA PHE A 80 0.80 -12.41 2.74
C PHE A 80 1.02 -12.12 1.25
N HIS A 81 2.18 -11.59 0.86
CA HIS A 81 2.48 -11.34 -0.55
C HIS A 81 2.71 -12.62 -1.34
N LEU A 82 3.28 -13.65 -0.69
CA LEU A 82 3.43 -14.96 -1.29
C LEU A 82 2.07 -15.62 -1.53
N VAL A 83 1.19 -15.63 -0.53
CA VAL A 83 -0.19 -16.15 -0.67
C VAL A 83 -0.94 -15.40 -1.77
N TYR A 84 -0.84 -14.08 -1.79
CA TYR A 84 -1.44 -13.28 -2.86
C TYR A 84 -0.89 -13.65 -4.24
N LEU A 85 0.44 -13.84 -4.37
CA LEU A 85 1.07 -14.23 -5.63
C LEU A 85 0.57 -15.61 -6.09
N VAL A 86 0.38 -16.55 -5.16
CA VAL A 86 -0.25 -17.85 -5.46
C VAL A 86 -1.64 -17.65 -6.03
N PHE A 87 -2.51 -16.86 -5.39
CA PHE A 87 -3.84 -16.56 -5.97
C PHE A 87 -3.74 -15.90 -7.34
N LEU A 88 -2.84 -14.91 -7.48
CA LEU A 88 -2.66 -14.16 -8.72
C LEU A 88 -2.31 -15.08 -9.90
N VAL A 89 -1.33 -15.98 -9.69
CA VAL A 89 -0.87 -16.92 -10.71
C VAL A 89 -1.90 -18.03 -10.92
N SER A 90 -2.46 -18.61 -9.86
CA SER A 90 -3.44 -19.70 -9.99
C SER A 90 -4.70 -19.27 -10.77
N PHE A 91 -5.24 -18.08 -10.52
CA PHE A 91 -6.41 -17.60 -11.26
C PHE A 91 -6.08 -17.19 -12.70
N ALA A 92 -4.87 -16.70 -12.96
CA ALA A 92 -4.40 -16.46 -14.32
C ALA A 92 -4.27 -17.78 -15.11
N LEU A 93 -3.65 -18.80 -14.53
CA LEU A 93 -3.51 -20.13 -15.13
C LEU A 93 -4.87 -20.83 -15.33
N ALA A 94 -5.82 -20.59 -14.44
CA ALA A 94 -7.19 -21.06 -14.58
C ALA A 94 -8.01 -20.28 -15.63
N GLY A 95 -7.43 -19.26 -16.27
CA GLY A 95 -8.09 -18.47 -17.31
C GLY A 95 -9.13 -17.47 -16.79
N THR A 96 -9.12 -17.14 -15.49
CA THR A 96 -10.06 -16.16 -14.91
C THR A 96 -9.79 -14.75 -15.46
N TYR A 97 -8.52 -14.43 -15.69
CA TYR A 97 -8.07 -13.22 -16.35
C TYR A 97 -6.72 -13.48 -17.03
N GLY A 98 -6.35 -12.61 -17.98
CA GLY A 98 -5.03 -12.64 -18.58
C GLY A 98 -3.98 -11.92 -17.73
N ILE A 99 -2.73 -12.35 -17.86
CA ILE A 99 -1.55 -11.52 -17.57
C ILE A 99 -0.89 -11.30 -18.94
N GLY A 100 -0.94 -10.06 -19.40
CA GLY A 100 -0.45 -9.66 -20.73
C GLY A 100 -0.03 -8.21 -20.70
N ASP A 101 0.91 -7.83 -21.56
CA ASP A 101 1.65 -6.57 -21.53
C ASP A 101 2.84 -6.52 -20.52
N PRO A 102 3.95 -7.23 -20.84
CA PRO A 102 5.17 -7.16 -20.04
C PRO A 102 5.77 -5.76 -19.95
N LEU A 103 5.59 -4.91 -20.98
CA LEU A 103 6.09 -3.55 -20.99
C LEU A 103 5.28 -2.67 -20.04
N GLY A 104 3.95 -2.77 -20.07
CA GLY A 104 3.07 -2.08 -19.12
C GLY A 104 3.32 -2.51 -17.69
N LEU A 105 3.47 -3.82 -17.45
CA LEU A 105 3.86 -4.36 -16.13
C LEU A 105 5.18 -3.74 -15.65
N ALA A 106 6.22 -3.79 -16.49
CA ALA A 106 7.54 -3.25 -16.15
C ALA A 106 7.49 -1.73 -15.90
N ALA A 107 6.77 -0.99 -16.74
CA ALA A 107 6.61 0.46 -16.61
C ALA A 107 5.84 0.83 -15.33
N GLY A 108 4.72 0.14 -15.03
CA GLY A 108 3.95 0.36 -13.81
C GLY A 108 4.77 0.07 -12.55
N CYS A 109 5.49 -1.06 -12.54
CA CYS A 109 6.40 -1.41 -11.45
C CYS A 109 7.51 -0.36 -11.28
N ALA A 110 8.14 0.07 -12.38
CA ALA A 110 9.19 1.08 -12.35
C ALA A 110 8.70 2.44 -11.82
N VAL A 111 7.51 2.89 -12.27
CA VAL A 111 6.91 4.14 -11.80
C VAL A 111 6.65 4.09 -10.28
N PHE A 112 6.05 3.01 -9.78
CA PHE A 112 5.81 2.89 -8.34
C PHE A 112 7.10 2.77 -7.53
N PHE A 113 8.07 2.01 -8.01
CA PHE A 113 9.36 1.87 -7.36
C PHE A 113 10.08 3.21 -7.28
N ALA A 114 10.19 3.92 -8.39
CA ALA A 114 10.84 5.23 -8.44
C ALA A 114 10.12 6.25 -7.55
N ASN A 115 8.78 6.32 -7.61
CA ASN A 115 8.00 7.22 -6.76
C ASN A 115 8.23 6.94 -5.27
N HIS A 116 8.24 5.67 -4.87
CA HIS A 116 8.45 5.32 -3.47
C HIS A 116 9.90 5.53 -3.04
N LEU A 117 10.87 5.23 -3.90
CA LEU A 117 12.29 5.49 -3.64
C LEU A 117 12.56 6.98 -3.42
N VAL A 118 12.05 7.84 -4.30
CA VAL A 118 12.20 9.30 -4.17
C VAL A 118 11.55 9.80 -2.87
N SER A 119 10.32 9.34 -2.57
CA SER A 119 9.64 9.67 -1.31
C SER A 119 10.47 9.21 -0.10
N PHE A 120 10.96 7.98 -0.12
CA PHE A 120 11.76 7.44 0.96
C PHE A 120 13.03 8.27 1.21
N LEU A 121 13.81 8.57 0.16
CA LEU A 121 15.04 9.36 0.31
C LEU A 121 14.77 10.78 0.79
N TRP A 122 13.66 11.39 0.38
CA TRP A 122 13.33 12.78 0.74
C TRP A 122 12.80 12.96 2.16
N TYR A 123 12.00 12.01 2.64
CA TYR A 123 11.31 12.11 3.93
C TYR A 123 12.00 11.34 5.06
N ARG A 124 12.87 10.36 4.76
CA ARG A 124 13.61 9.58 5.77
C ARG A 124 14.32 10.43 6.84
N PRO A 125 14.99 11.56 6.51
CA PRO A 125 15.68 12.36 7.53
C PRO A 125 14.75 13.15 8.46
N ARG A 126 13.44 13.22 8.15
CA ARG A 126 12.45 14.07 8.82
C ARG A 126 11.35 13.27 9.51
N GLU A 127 11.45 11.94 9.50
CA GLU A 127 10.41 11.07 10.02
C GLU A 127 10.68 10.68 11.47
N GLU A 128 9.92 11.27 12.40
CA GLU A 128 9.81 10.80 13.77
C GLU A 128 8.56 9.91 13.88
N ALA A 129 8.74 8.59 13.82
CA ALA A 129 7.66 7.62 13.97
C ALA A 129 8.11 6.45 14.85
N SER A 130 7.22 5.98 15.73
CA SER A 130 7.52 4.82 16.56
C SER A 130 7.61 3.54 15.70
N PRO A 131 8.41 2.54 16.11
CA PRO A 131 8.49 1.26 15.40
C PRO A 131 7.13 0.62 15.12
N GLU A 132 6.18 0.72 16.05
CA GLU A 132 4.83 0.15 15.92
C GLU A 132 3.99 0.91 14.87
N ALA A 133 4.18 2.23 14.78
CA ALA A 133 3.53 3.04 13.76
C ALA A 133 4.05 2.68 12.36
N ILE A 134 5.36 2.55 12.20
CA ILE A 134 6.00 2.11 10.96
C ILE A 134 5.54 0.70 10.59
N PHE A 135 5.55 -0.22 11.56
CA PHE A 135 5.14 -1.61 11.37
C PHE A 135 3.72 -1.74 10.82
N SER A 136 2.76 -1.00 11.38
CA SER A 136 1.34 -1.14 11.02
C SER A 136 0.93 -0.40 9.73
N GLU A 137 1.75 0.52 9.25
CA GLU A 137 1.44 1.40 8.11
C GLU A 137 0.99 0.69 6.82
N PRO A 138 1.63 -0.42 6.38
CA PRO A 138 1.27 -1.04 5.11
C PRO A 138 0.09 -2.02 5.18
N TYR A 139 -0.37 -2.44 6.37
CA TYR A 139 -1.35 -3.53 6.52
C TYR A 139 -2.73 -3.25 5.91
N ALA A 140 -3.16 -1.99 5.86
CA ALA A 140 -4.42 -1.63 5.20
C ALA A 140 -4.44 -2.07 3.73
N ARG A 141 -3.28 -2.11 3.07
CA ARG A 141 -3.14 -2.50 1.66
C ARG A 141 -3.31 -4.00 1.48
N ILE A 142 -2.74 -4.81 2.39
CA ILE A 142 -2.91 -6.27 2.39
C ILE A 142 -4.39 -6.64 2.36
N VAL A 143 -5.19 -6.03 3.25
CA VAL A 143 -6.62 -6.29 3.35
C VAL A 143 -7.32 -5.91 2.05
N SER A 144 -7.10 -4.69 1.54
CA SER A 144 -7.73 -4.25 0.28
C SER A 144 -7.40 -5.15 -0.91
N MET A 145 -6.14 -5.58 -1.03
CA MET A 145 -5.71 -6.43 -2.14
C MET A 145 -6.32 -7.83 -2.02
N HIS A 146 -6.26 -8.46 -0.85
CA HIS A 146 -6.83 -9.80 -0.66
C HIS A 146 -8.34 -9.82 -0.85
N LEU A 147 -9.06 -8.84 -0.31
CA LEU A 147 -10.50 -8.72 -0.53
C LEU A 147 -10.81 -8.59 -2.02
N THR A 148 -10.02 -7.82 -2.75
CA THR A 148 -10.23 -7.64 -4.19
C THR A 148 -9.97 -8.91 -4.97
N ILE A 149 -8.84 -9.59 -4.77
CA ILE A 149 -8.54 -10.78 -5.58
C ILE A 149 -9.53 -11.91 -5.29
N ILE A 150 -9.99 -12.04 -4.05
CA ILE A 150 -11.01 -13.01 -3.64
C ILE A 150 -12.38 -12.63 -4.23
N ALA A 151 -12.86 -11.40 -3.99
CA ALA A 151 -14.13 -10.93 -4.53
C ALA A 151 -14.15 -10.93 -6.06
N GLY A 152 -12.99 -10.67 -6.68
CA GLY A 152 -12.81 -10.63 -8.11
C GLY A 152 -13.13 -11.96 -8.79
N VAL A 153 -12.78 -13.08 -8.16
CA VAL A 153 -13.16 -14.41 -8.63
C VAL A 153 -14.68 -14.58 -8.56
N PHE A 154 -15.31 -14.29 -7.42
CA PHE A 154 -16.76 -14.43 -7.28
C PHE A 154 -17.54 -13.59 -8.29
N VAL A 155 -17.13 -12.34 -8.51
CA VAL A 155 -17.75 -11.45 -9.51
C VAL A 155 -17.54 -11.99 -10.93
N SER A 156 -16.35 -12.48 -11.25
CA SER A 156 -16.05 -13.04 -12.58
C SER A 156 -16.86 -14.31 -12.87
N LEU A 157 -17.21 -15.08 -11.83
CA LEU A 157 -18.08 -16.26 -11.94
C LEU A 157 -19.55 -15.88 -12.12
N MET A 158 -20.03 -14.82 -11.46
CA MET A 158 -21.42 -14.36 -11.54
C MET A 158 -21.72 -13.59 -12.83
N VAL A 159 -20.75 -12.80 -13.30
CA VAL A 159 -20.87 -11.97 -14.52
C VAL A 159 -19.71 -12.29 -15.45
N PRO A 160 -19.83 -13.32 -16.31
CA PRO A 160 -18.74 -13.70 -17.21
C PRO A 160 -18.42 -12.62 -18.25
N GLY A 161 -17.18 -12.63 -18.73
CA GLY A 161 -16.72 -11.78 -19.82
C GLY A 161 -16.31 -10.36 -19.39
N ALA A 162 -16.22 -9.46 -20.36
CA ALA A 162 -15.61 -8.14 -20.18
C ALA A 162 -16.33 -7.27 -19.12
N THR A 163 -17.64 -7.45 -18.96
CA THR A 163 -18.42 -6.71 -17.96
C THR A 163 -17.99 -7.06 -16.54
N GLY A 164 -17.83 -8.35 -16.21
CA GLY A 164 -17.36 -8.78 -14.89
C GLY A 164 -15.95 -8.26 -14.59
N MET A 165 -15.03 -8.38 -15.55
CA MET A 165 -13.66 -7.89 -15.39
C MET A 165 -13.61 -6.38 -15.10
N ARG A 166 -14.43 -5.58 -15.80
CA ARG A 166 -14.56 -4.14 -15.54
C ARG A 166 -15.11 -3.85 -14.14
N LEU A 167 -16.11 -4.60 -13.68
CA LEU A 167 -16.65 -4.45 -12.32
C LEU A 167 -15.59 -4.77 -11.24
N VAL A 168 -14.78 -5.80 -11.45
CA VAL A 168 -13.68 -6.14 -10.53
C VAL A 168 -12.62 -5.03 -10.49
N LEU A 169 -12.25 -4.49 -11.65
CA LEU A 169 -11.35 -3.33 -11.72
C LEU A 169 -11.93 -2.13 -10.97
N LEU A 170 -13.19 -1.76 -11.23
CA LEU A 170 -13.82 -0.63 -10.55
C LEU A 170 -13.91 -0.84 -9.03
N LEU A 171 -14.26 -2.05 -8.59
CA LEU A 171 -14.28 -2.42 -7.17
C LEU A 171 -12.89 -2.28 -6.54
N PHE A 172 -11.86 -2.81 -7.20
CA PHE A 172 -10.47 -2.70 -6.74
C PHE A 172 -10.06 -1.24 -6.57
N LEU A 173 -10.30 -0.42 -7.59
CA LEU A 173 -9.93 0.99 -7.60
C LEU A 173 -10.68 1.79 -6.52
N PHE A 174 -11.95 1.47 -6.31
CA PHE A 174 -12.74 2.08 -5.25
C PHE A 174 -12.19 1.71 -3.86
N LEU A 175 -12.03 0.42 -3.57
CA LEU A 175 -11.50 -0.06 -2.28
C LEU A 175 -10.11 0.50 -2.01
N LYS A 176 -9.26 0.56 -3.03
CA LYS A 176 -7.90 1.12 -2.91
C LYS A 176 -7.95 2.62 -2.60
N THR A 177 -8.79 3.37 -3.30
CA THR A 177 -8.96 4.81 -3.05
C THR A 177 -9.43 5.05 -1.62
N VAL A 178 -10.43 4.31 -1.15
CA VAL A 178 -10.92 4.39 0.23
C VAL A 178 -9.82 4.05 1.24
N ALA A 179 -9.04 3.00 1.00
CA ALA A 179 -7.93 2.60 1.87
C ALA A 179 -6.83 3.68 1.93
N ASP A 180 -6.46 4.27 0.79
CA ASP A 180 -5.45 5.33 0.72
C ASP A 180 -5.94 6.62 1.40
N VAL A 181 -7.23 6.98 1.26
CA VAL A 181 -7.85 8.11 1.96
C VAL A 181 -7.95 7.86 3.47
N ALA A 182 -8.40 6.68 3.90
CA ALA A 182 -8.50 6.32 5.32
C ALA A 182 -7.14 6.36 6.03
N ALA A 183 -6.09 5.87 5.35
CA ALA A 183 -4.71 5.96 5.86
C ALA A 183 -4.27 7.42 6.08
N HIS A 184 -4.65 8.32 5.16
CA HIS A 184 -4.36 9.75 5.29
C HIS A 184 -5.12 10.41 6.44
N LEU A 185 -6.42 10.13 6.58
CA LEU A 185 -7.24 10.68 7.68
C LEU A 185 -6.71 10.25 9.06
N LYS A 186 -6.30 8.99 9.21
CA LYS A 186 -5.71 8.47 10.45
C LYS A 186 -4.38 9.16 10.80
N LYS A 187 -3.62 9.62 9.80
CA LYS A 187 -2.37 10.37 9.99
C LYS A 187 -2.64 11.79 10.51
N HIS A 188 -3.73 12.44 10.07
CA HIS A 188 -4.14 13.77 10.55
C HIS A 188 -4.82 13.78 11.92
N ALA A 189 -5.55 12.71 12.26
CA ALA A 189 -6.12 12.58 13.60
C ALA A 189 -5.03 12.48 14.71
N ARG A 190 -3.81 12.08 14.35
CA ARG A 190 -2.66 11.98 15.26
C ARG A 190 -1.85 13.27 15.40
N THR A 191 -2.08 14.27 14.53
CA THR A 191 -1.35 15.55 14.53
C THR A 191 -2.13 16.72 15.11
N VAL A 192 -3.40 16.54 15.51
CA VAL A 192 -4.11 17.52 16.34
C VAL A 192 -3.69 17.28 17.80
N PRO A 193 -2.93 18.20 18.43
CA PRO A 193 -2.50 18.00 19.81
C PRO A 193 -3.72 18.00 20.72
N ALA A 194 -3.73 17.07 21.68
CA ALA A 194 -4.68 17.01 22.79
C ALA A 194 -4.44 18.15 23.80
N SER A 195 -4.27 19.38 23.31
CA SER A 195 -4.11 20.60 24.09
C SER A 195 -5.10 21.65 23.60
N ALA A 196 -6.39 21.34 23.65
CA ALA A 196 -7.38 22.38 23.85
C ALA A 196 -7.36 22.71 25.35
N PRO A 197 -7.00 23.95 25.76
CA PRO A 197 -7.04 24.31 27.16
C PRO A 197 -8.48 24.19 27.67
N ALA A 198 -8.66 23.55 28.82
CA ALA A 198 -9.95 23.45 29.49
C ALA A 198 -10.55 24.85 29.68
N PRO A 199 -11.86 25.05 29.47
CA PRO A 199 -12.49 26.35 29.66
C PRO A 199 -12.26 26.80 31.11
N ALA A 200 -11.71 28.00 31.26
CA ALA A 200 -11.48 28.61 32.56
C ALA A 200 -12.79 28.63 33.34
N ALA A 201 -12.82 27.91 34.47
CA ALA A 201 -13.91 28.01 35.42
C ALA A 201 -14.01 29.47 35.87
N ALA A 202 -15.11 30.13 35.50
CA ALA A 202 -15.47 31.43 36.02
C ALA A 202 -15.55 31.32 37.54
N ARG A 203 -14.60 31.97 38.23
CA ARG A 203 -14.69 32.20 39.67
C ARG A 203 -15.74 33.27 39.90
N ILE A 204 -16.64 32.95 40.84
CA ILE A 204 -17.71 33.77 41.41
C ILE A 204 -17.14 35.08 41.95
#